data_AF-A0A3C0B9V6-F1
#
_entry.id   AF-A0A3C0B9V6-F1
#
_cell.length_a   1.000
_cell.length_b   1.000
_cell.length_c   1.000
_cell.angle_alpha   90.00
_cell.angle_beta   90.00
_cell.angle_gamma   90.00
#
_symmetry.space_group_name_H-M   'P 1'
#
loop_
_entity.id
_entity.type
_entity.pdbx_description
1 polymer ?
#
loop_
_entity_poly.entity_id
_entity_poly.type
_entity_poly.pdbx_seq_one_letter_code
_entity_poly.pdbx_strand_id
1 'polypeptide(L)'
;MKFEKGVSGNPKGRPKGTPNKTSDEIRNLIQDFIDKNMETLQADYESLEPKDRLNFIERLFKHVLPAPLHELERLTDEQLDELITRLKKNNQ
;
A
#
# COMPACT_ATOMS: atom_id res chain seq x y z
N MET A 1 1.78 -41.55 19.12
CA MET A 1 3.22 -41.66 18.83
C MET A 1 3.90 -40.39 19.34
N LYS A 2 5.00 -40.53 20.08
CA LYS A 2 5.71 -39.42 20.72
C LYS A 2 6.81 -38.94 19.76
N PHE A 3 6.84 -37.66 19.43
CA PHE A 3 7.87 -37.11 18.55
C PHE A 3 9.25 -37.21 19.22
N GLU A 4 10.25 -37.68 18.47
CA GLU A 4 11.64 -37.74 18.94
C GLU A 4 12.33 -36.40 18.77
N LYS A 5 13.00 -35.93 19.81
CA LYS A 5 13.70 -34.64 19.80
C LYS A 5 14.80 -34.67 18.74
N GLY A 6 14.69 -33.78 17.74
CA GLY A 6 15.62 -33.71 16.61
C GLY A 6 15.12 -34.39 15.33
N VAL A 7 13.97 -35.08 15.37
CA VAL A 7 13.35 -35.73 14.21
C VAL A 7 12.07 -34.97 13.84
N SER A 8 12.04 -34.43 12.63
CA SER A 8 10.81 -33.83 12.08
C SER A 8 9.73 -34.90 11.95
N GLY A 9 8.52 -34.61 12.46
CA GLY A 9 7.34 -35.43 12.20
C GLY A 9 6.90 -35.45 10.72
N ASN A 10 7.48 -34.58 9.90
CA ASN A 10 7.38 -34.60 8.45
C ASN A 10 8.78 -34.74 7.82
N PRO A 11 9.31 -35.98 7.71
CA PRO A 11 10.64 -36.23 7.17
C PRO A 11 10.77 -35.90 5.68
N LYS A 12 9.65 -35.81 4.94
CA LYS A 12 9.64 -35.45 3.51
C LYS A 12 9.56 -33.93 3.26
N GLY A 13 9.44 -33.13 4.32
CA GLY A 13 9.32 -31.68 4.22
C GLY A 13 8.06 -31.22 3.48
N ARG A 14 8.00 -29.91 3.17
CA ARG A 14 6.98 -29.37 2.26
C ARG A 14 7.25 -29.93 0.85
N PRO A 15 6.24 -30.42 0.12
CA PRO A 15 6.43 -30.95 -1.23
C PRO A 15 7.14 -29.92 -2.12
N LYS A 16 8.18 -30.37 -2.83
CA LYS A 16 8.95 -29.52 -3.74
C LYS A 16 8.01 -29.03 -4.86
N GLY A 17 7.89 -27.72 -5.01
CA GLY A 17 7.02 -27.11 -6.02
C GLY A 17 5.63 -26.72 -5.53
N THR A 18 5.27 -26.92 -4.25
CA THR A 18 4.06 -26.30 -3.69
C THR A 18 4.20 -24.78 -3.78
N PRO A 19 3.45 -24.09 -4.68
CA PRO A 19 3.60 -22.66 -4.87
C PRO A 19 3.40 -21.95 -3.54
N ASN A 20 4.18 -20.90 -3.26
CA ASN A 20 3.71 -19.93 -2.29
C ASN A 20 2.39 -19.38 -2.82
N LYS A 21 1.46 -18.99 -1.92
CA LYS A 21 0.37 -18.12 -2.35
C LYS A 21 1.02 -16.98 -3.11
N THR A 22 0.78 -16.91 -4.40
CA THR A 22 1.47 -15.92 -5.24
C THR A 22 0.92 -14.57 -4.85
N SER A 23 1.71 -13.52 -5.01
CA SER A 23 1.22 -12.16 -4.74
C SER A 23 -0.05 -11.86 -5.53
N ASP A 24 -0.24 -12.51 -6.67
CA ASP A 24 -1.42 -12.37 -7.53
C ASP A 24 -2.67 -13.03 -6.91
N GLU A 25 -2.56 -14.22 -6.32
CA GLU A 25 -3.67 -14.85 -5.59
C GLU A 25 -4.15 -13.97 -4.42
N ILE A 26 -3.22 -13.33 -3.71
CA ILE A 26 -3.54 -12.43 -2.61
C ILE A 26 -4.20 -11.14 -3.13
N ARG A 27 -3.69 -10.56 -4.22
CA ARG A 27 -4.31 -9.38 -4.84
C ARG A 27 -5.73 -9.68 -5.30
N ASN A 28 -5.96 -10.80 -5.98
CA ASN A 28 -7.31 -11.19 -6.44
C ASN A 28 -8.27 -11.38 -5.26
N LEU A 29 -7.81 -12.02 -4.18
CA LEU A 29 -8.63 -12.19 -2.99
C LEU A 29 -8.99 -10.86 -2.32
N ILE A 30 -8.07 -9.90 -2.29
CA ILE A 30 -8.32 -8.55 -1.77
C ILE A 30 -9.28 -7.79 -2.69
N GLN A 31 -9.11 -7.88 -4.01
CA GLN A 31 -10.01 -7.24 -4.98
C GLN A 31 -11.43 -7.77 -4.85
N ASP A 32 -11.60 -9.09 -4.87
CA ASP A 32 -12.91 -9.75 -4.69
C ASP A 32 -13.57 -9.37 -3.37
N PHE A 33 -12.78 -9.21 -2.30
CA PHE A 33 -13.30 -8.76 -1.02
C PHE A 33 -13.80 -7.31 -1.09
N ILE A 34 -13.02 -6.41 -1.67
CA ILE A 34 -13.40 -5.00 -1.83
C ILE A 34 -14.68 -4.89 -2.66
N ASP A 35 -14.74 -5.57 -3.82
CA ASP A 35 -15.88 -5.50 -4.74
C ASP A 35 -17.19 -5.96 -4.07
N LYS A 36 -17.12 -7.05 -3.29
CA LYS A 36 -18.29 -7.58 -2.57
C LYS A 36 -18.82 -6.68 -1.46
N ASN A 37 -17.97 -5.84 -0.87
CA ASN A 37 -18.36 -4.94 0.23
C ASN A 37 -18.62 -3.51 -0.27
N MET A 38 -18.45 -3.25 -1.57
CA MET A 38 -18.55 -1.89 -2.09
C MET A 38 -19.98 -1.34 -2.02
N GLU A 39 -20.99 -2.20 -2.20
CA GLU A 39 -22.40 -1.83 -2.09
C GLU A 39 -22.82 -1.48 -0.66
N THR A 40 -22.19 -2.08 0.36
CA THR A 40 -22.52 -1.84 1.78
C THR A 40 -21.72 -0.70 2.40
N LEU A 41 -20.59 -0.32 1.78
CA LEU A 41 -19.63 0.63 2.34
C LEU A 41 -20.26 1.95 2.80
N GLN A 42 -21.21 2.48 2.03
CA GLN A 42 -21.90 3.73 2.37
C GLN A 42 -22.78 3.58 3.62
N ALA A 43 -23.51 2.47 3.72
CA ALA A 43 -24.34 2.17 4.90
C ALA A 43 -23.48 1.91 6.14
N ASP A 44 -22.37 1.19 5.97
CA ASP A 44 -21.40 0.96 7.05
C ASP A 44 -20.81 2.28 7.55
N TYR A 45 -20.44 3.19 6.63
CA TYR A 45 -19.96 4.52 6.98
C TYR A 45 -21.00 5.36 7.73
N GLU A 46 -22.27 5.30 7.32
CA GLU A 46 -23.37 5.95 8.01
C GLU A 46 -23.68 5.31 9.37
N SER A 47 -23.26 4.07 9.63
CA SER A 47 -23.40 3.45 10.95
C SER A 47 -22.28 3.85 11.93
N LEU A 48 -21.18 4.45 11.45
CA LEU A 48 -20.05 4.83 12.29
C LEU A 48 -20.36 6.01 13.22
N GLU A 49 -19.70 6.00 14.38
CA GLU A 49 -19.66 7.13 15.31
C GLU A 49 -19.02 8.37 14.66
N PRO A 50 -19.39 9.60 15.06
CA PRO A 50 -18.92 10.82 14.42
C PRO A 50 -17.40 10.94 14.30
N LYS A 51 -16.66 10.51 15.33
CA LYS A 51 -15.19 10.52 15.31
C LYS A 51 -14.62 9.56 14.28
N ASP A 52 -15.21 8.38 14.13
CA ASP A 52 -14.73 7.35 13.21
C ASP A 52 -15.05 7.71 11.76
N ARG A 53 -16.18 8.39 11.52
CA ARG A 53 -16.47 9.01 10.22
C ARG A 53 -15.39 10.01 9.79
N LEU A 54 -15.00 10.91 10.69
CA LEU A 54 -13.93 11.88 10.42
C LEU A 54 -12.59 11.19 10.14
N ASN A 55 -12.23 10.16 10.92
CA ASN A 55 -11.01 9.39 10.70
C ASN A 55 -11.04 8.63 9.36
N PHE A 56 -12.18 8.06 8.98
CA PHE A 56 -12.36 7.37 7.70
C PHE A 56 -12.15 8.32 6.53
N ILE A 57 -12.79 9.50 6.56
CA ILE A 57 -12.61 10.55 5.55
C ILE A 57 -11.14 11.00 5.48
N GLU A 58 -10.50 11.27 6.62
CA GLU A 58 -9.10 11.71 6.66
C GLU A 58 -8.17 10.69 5.99
N ARG A 59 -8.41 9.40 6.22
CA ARG A 59 -7.66 8.31 5.57
C ARG A 59 -7.96 8.23 4.07
N LEU A 60 -9.21 8.40 3.67
CA LEU A 60 -9.61 8.40 2.26
C LEU A 60 -8.94 9.55 1.49
N PHE A 61 -8.88 10.75 2.07
CA PHE A 61 -8.26 11.92 1.44
C PHE A 61 -6.78 11.71 1.09
N LYS A 62 -6.04 10.92 1.86
CA LYS A 62 -4.62 10.60 1.56
C LYS A 62 -4.45 9.81 0.26
N HIS A 63 -5.51 9.17 -0.21
CA HIS A 63 -5.50 8.33 -1.41
C HIS A 63 -6.24 8.97 -2.59
N VAL A 64 -7.20 9.85 -2.32
CA VAL A 64 -8.01 10.52 -3.36
C VAL A 64 -7.42 11.87 -3.77
N LEU A 65 -6.83 12.61 -2.84
CA LEU A 65 -6.19 13.88 -3.17
C LEU A 65 -4.79 13.62 -3.73
N PRO A 66 -4.36 14.40 -4.74
CA PRO A 66 -2.98 14.35 -5.19
C PRO A 66 -2.06 14.68 -4.01
N ALA A 67 -0.93 13.97 -3.91
CA ALA A 67 0.09 14.31 -2.93
C ALA A 67 0.47 15.79 -3.10
N PRO A 68 0.69 16.54 -2.00
CA PRO A 68 1.14 17.91 -2.12
C PRO A 68 2.40 17.93 -2.97
N LEU A 69 2.38 18.68 -4.08
CA LEU A 69 3.51 18.81 -4.99
C LEU A 69 4.77 19.11 -4.17
N HIS A 70 5.81 18.31 -4.40
CA HIS A 70 7.13 18.56 -3.83
C HIS A 70 7.58 19.97 -4.27
N GLU A 71 8.39 20.65 -3.45
CA GLU A 71 8.77 22.05 -3.69
C GLU A 71 9.36 22.27 -5.10
N LEU A 72 10.05 21.26 -5.64
CA LEU A 72 10.62 21.27 -6.98
C LEU A 72 9.57 21.13 -8.10
N GLU A 73 8.49 20.39 -7.87
CA GLU A 73 7.40 20.18 -8.83
C GLU A 73 6.50 21.42 -8.97
N ARG A 74 6.70 22.43 -8.12
CA ARG A 74 6.02 23.73 -8.18
C ARG A 74 6.79 24.75 -9.01
N LEU A 75 8.05 24.46 -9.35
CA LEU A 75 8.89 25.35 -10.13
C LEU A 75 8.47 25.28 -11.60
N THR A 76 8.47 26.43 -12.28
CA THR A 76 8.38 26.42 -13.75
C THR A 76 9.69 25.90 -14.35
N ASP A 77 9.63 25.49 -15.63
CA ASP A 77 10.82 25.02 -16.35
C ASP A 77 11.94 26.06 -16.32
N GLU A 78 11.61 27.35 -16.43
CA GLU A 78 12.59 28.44 -16.36
C GLU A 78 13.22 28.56 -14.96
N GLN A 79 12.44 28.38 -13.90
CA GLN A 79 12.94 28.43 -12.51
C GLN A 79 13.83 27.22 -12.20
N LEU A 80 13.51 26.06 -12.78
CA LEU A 80 14.31 24.85 -12.63
C LEU A 80 15.67 24.99 -13.34
N ASP A 81 15.68 25.54 -14.55
CA ASP A 81 16.91 25.82 -15.30
C ASP A 81 17.83 26.83 -14.59
N GLU A 82 17.25 27.87 -13.99
CA GLU A 82 18.01 28.83 -13.19
C GLU A 82 18.66 28.15 -11.96
N LEU A 83 17.91 27.31 -11.25
CA LEU A 83 18.40 26.57 -10.10
C LEU A 83 19.56 25.63 -10.48
N ILE A 84 19.42 24.86 -11.56
CA ILE A 84 20.46 23.97 -12.07
C ILE A 84 21.72 24.76 -12.43
N THR A 85 21.55 25.92 -13.06
CA THR A 85 22.67 26.80 -13.43
C THR A 85 23.42 27.31 -12.20
N ARG A 86 22.71 27.71 -11.14
CA ARG A 86 23.32 28.13 -9.86
C ARG A 86 24.06 26.98 -9.18
N LEU A 87 23.48 25.78 -9.13
CA LEU A 87 24.12 24.61 -8.52
C LEU A 87 25.41 24.22 -9.26
N LYS A 88 25.41 24.26 -10.59
CA LYS A 88 26.61 24.00 -11.40
C LYS A 88 27.71 25.04 -11.18
N LYS A 89 27.35 26.32 -11.00
CA LYS A 89 28.32 27.39 -10.70
C LYS A 89 28.92 27.31 -9.30
N ASN A 90 28.19 26.81 -8.30
CA ASN A 90 28.67 26.72 -6.93
C ASN A 90 29.56 25.48 -6.66
N ASN A 91 29.51 24.47 -7.54
CA ASN A 91 30.33 23.25 -7.45
C ASN A 91 31.63 23.34 -8.27
N GLN A 92 32.01 24.55 -8.68
CA GLN A 92 33.21 24.85 -9.47
C GLN A 92 34.08 25.85 -8.72
#